data_AF-A0A6I5NA66-F1
#
_entry.id   AF-A0A6I5NA66-F1
#
_cell.length_a   1.000
_cell.length_b   1.000
_cell.length_c   1.000
_cell.angle_alpha   90.00
_cell.angle_beta   90.00
_cell.angle_gamma   90.00
#
_symmetry.space_group_name_H-M   'P 1'
#
loop_
_entity.id
_entity.type
_entity.pdbx_description
1 polymer ?
#
loop_
_entity_poly.entity_id
_entity_poly.type
_entity_poly.pdbx_seq_one_letter_code
_entity_poly.pdbx_strand_id
1 'polypeptide(L)'
;MTTSASNRLAVLHAQHSLQGDDLLTIYQLASAEGVTESLEVLNFEEFTGFSFYLFITTQSAQTREQLAQLLHKFGSDAVLPLIKISRYFQLSDDLKALTVQSLERMTPYTLAIGLDRVLNESDHQLRLVALERLVRLVREQGDAMRQVLPQLLSPKNWQLLDSYLLERCPTPQSGAQPRRAQREISSQRERALISA
;
A
#
# COMPACT_ATOMS: atom_id res chain seq x y z
N MET A 1 -24.37 9.51 10.53
CA MET A 1 -23.33 10.52 10.82
C MET A 1 -22.35 9.99 11.89
N THR A 2 -21.58 8.95 11.57
CA THR A 2 -20.63 8.29 12.51
C THR A 2 -19.21 8.17 11.95
N THR A 3 -18.96 8.66 10.74
CA THR A 3 -17.70 8.53 9.99
C THR A 3 -16.55 9.42 10.49
N SER A 4 -16.80 10.40 11.37
CA SER A 4 -15.76 11.34 11.82
C SER A 4 -14.79 10.75 12.86
N ALA A 5 -15.28 9.91 13.78
CA ALA A 5 -14.46 9.35 14.85
C ALA A 5 -13.56 8.21 14.35
N SER A 6 -14.10 7.31 13.52
CA SER A 6 -13.34 6.20 12.92
C SER A 6 -12.21 6.69 12.02
N ASN A 7 -12.44 7.77 11.25
CA ASN A 7 -11.40 8.36 10.40
C ASN A 7 -10.28 8.98 11.22
N ARG A 8 -10.61 9.69 12.31
CA ARG A 8 -9.59 10.25 13.21
C ARG A 8 -8.76 9.16 13.88
N LEU A 9 -9.39 8.05 14.27
CA LEU A 9 -8.70 6.92 14.88
C LEU A 9 -7.77 6.21 13.88
N ALA A 10 -8.23 5.99 12.64
CA ALA A 10 -7.41 5.41 11.58
C ALA A 10 -6.22 6.30 11.19
N VAL A 11 -6.42 7.62 11.17
CA VAL A 11 -5.34 8.60 10.92
C VAL A 11 -4.34 8.64 12.08
N LEU A 12 -4.80 8.57 13.33
CA LEU A 12 -3.93 8.48 14.51
C LEU A 12 -3.10 7.18 14.53
N HIS A 13 -3.73 6.04 14.21
CA HIS A 13 -3.03 4.74 14.14
C HIS A 13 -2.05 4.63 12.95
N ALA A 14 -2.14 5.53 11.97
CA ALA A 14 -1.28 5.51 10.79
C ALA A 14 -0.02 6.37 10.91
N GLN A 15 0.13 7.17 11.99
CA GLN A 15 1.23 8.11 12.14
C GLN A 15 2.58 7.40 12.29
N HIS A 16 2.76 6.55 13.30
CA HIS A 16 3.89 5.64 13.45
C HIS A 16 3.63 4.68 14.62
N SER A 17 4.38 3.58 14.68
CA SER A 17 4.42 2.62 15.80
C SER A 17 5.80 2.52 16.46
N LEU A 18 6.70 3.46 16.15
CA LEU A 18 8.02 3.55 16.78
C LEU A 18 7.91 3.71 18.30
N GLN A 19 8.67 2.89 19.01
CA GLN A 19 8.82 2.94 20.47
C GLN A 19 10.22 3.46 20.84
N GLY A 20 10.42 3.81 22.11
CA GLY A 20 11.71 4.31 22.60
C GLY A 20 12.88 3.36 22.30
N ASP A 21 12.66 2.05 22.41
CA ASP A 21 13.67 1.04 22.09
C ASP A 21 14.02 0.99 20.59
N ASP A 22 13.06 1.31 19.71
CA ASP A 22 13.31 1.39 18.27
C ASP A 22 14.22 2.58 17.95
N LEU A 23 13.97 3.73 18.59
CA LEU A 23 14.80 4.93 18.45
C LEU A 23 16.22 4.65 18.94
N LEU A 24 16.35 4.04 20.13
CA LEU A 24 17.63 3.66 20.70
C LEU A 24 18.38 2.68 19.79
N THR A 25 17.67 1.74 19.17
CA THR A 25 18.26 0.80 18.21
C THR A 25 18.83 1.55 17.01
N ILE A 26 18.07 2.46 16.41
CA ILE A 26 18.53 3.28 15.28
C ILE A 26 19.75 4.11 15.67
N TYR A 27 19.78 4.66 16.89
CA TYR A 27 20.94 5.39 17.43
C TYR A 27 22.18 4.52 17.58
N GLN A 28 22.04 3.30 18.10
CA GLN A 28 23.15 2.37 18.22
C GLN A 28 23.70 1.97 16.85
N LEU A 29 22.82 1.75 15.87
CA LEU A 29 23.20 1.47 14.49
C LEU A 29 23.94 2.65 13.86
N ALA A 30 23.42 3.88 14.02
CA ALA A 30 24.09 5.09 13.57
C ALA A 30 25.49 5.26 14.17
N SER A 31 25.60 5.07 15.48
CA SER A 31 26.88 5.17 16.19
C SER A 31 27.88 4.11 15.72
N ALA A 32 27.43 2.88 15.42
CA ALA A 32 28.28 1.82 14.90
C ALA A 32 28.83 2.13 13.50
N GLU A 33 28.08 2.90 12.70
CA GLU A 33 28.50 3.41 11.38
C GLU A 33 29.35 4.71 11.48
N GLY A 34 29.68 5.16 12.70
CA GLY A 34 30.47 6.36 12.94
C GLY A 34 29.70 7.67 12.78
N VAL A 35 28.37 7.63 12.73
CA VAL A 35 27.52 8.82 12.67
C VAL A 35 27.26 9.30 14.09
N THR A 36 27.89 10.43 14.45
CA THR A 36 27.87 11.00 15.81
C THR A 36 26.99 12.25 15.93
N GLU A 37 26.04 12.42 15.00
CA GLU A 37 25.08 13.52 15.06
C GLU A 37 24.38 13.55 16.42
N SER A 38 24.09 14.75 16.94
CA SER A 38 23.32 14.89 18.18
C SER A 38 21.86 14.58 17.87
N LEU A 39 21.48 13.32 17.94
CA LEU A 39 20.15 12.88 17.51
C LEU A 39 19.03 13.30 18.47
N GLU A 40 19.39 13.81 19.65
CA GLU A 40 18.47 14.36 20.67
C GLU A 40 17.79 15.66 20.23
N VAL A 41 18.37 16.38 19.26
CA VAL A 41 17.79 17.63 18.74
C VAL A 41 16.91 17.43 17.51
N LEU A 42 16.87 16.22 16.93
CA LEU A 42 16.09 15.96 15.74
C LEU A 42 14.61 15.88 16.07
N ASN A 43 13.80 16.63 15.31
CA ASN A 43 12.36 16.38 15.30
C ASN A 43 12.04 15.07 14.55
N PHE A 44 10.79 14.61 14.59
CA PHE A 44 10.40 13.33 13.99
C PHE A 44 10.66 13.25 12.49
N GLU A 45 10.44 14.34 11.75
CA GLU A 45 10.64 14.38 10.30
C GLU A 45 12.14 14.29 9.96
N GLU A 46 12.98 15.03 10.69
CA GLU A 46 14.43 14.98 10.57
C GLU A 46 14.97 13.59 10.93
N PHE A 47 14.47 13.00 12.01
CA PHE A 47 14.83 11.65 12.44
C PHE A 47 14.41 10.58 11.43
N THR A 48 13.24 10.75 10.79
CA THR A 48 12.79 9.89 9.70
C THR A 48 13.74 10.00 8.51
N GLY A 49 14.04 11.22 8.07
CA GLY A 49 14.98 11.48 6.98
C GLY A 49 16.37 10.88 7.26
N PHE A 50 16.86 11.06 8.48
CA PHE A 50 18.11 10.48 8.97
C PHE A 50 18.12 8.95 8.87
N SER A 51 17.05 8.30 9.33
CA SER A 51 16.94 6.84 9.32
C SER A 51 16.96 6.27 7.90
N PHE A 52 16.28 6.94 6.96
CA PHE A 52 16.33 6.58 5.54
C PHE A 52 17.69 6.85 4.90
N TYR A 53 18.33 7.97 5.24
CA TYR A 53 19.70 8.27 4.82
C TYR A 53 20.63 7.14 5.26
N LEU A 54 20.62 6.76 6.54
CA LEU A 54 21.45 5.68 7.08
C LEU A 54 21.17 4.34 6.37
N PHE A 55 19.90 4.01 6.13
CA PHE A 55 19.50 2.81 5.39
C PHE A 55 20.08 2.76 3.97
N ILE A 56 20.12 3.91 3.29
CA ILE A 56 20.66 4.02 1.93
C ILE A 56 22.19 3.97 1.91
N THR A 57 22.85 4.63 2.87
CA THR A 57 24.30 4.91 2.82
C THR A 57 25.17 3.95 3.61
N THR A 58 24.60 3.22 4.57
CA THR A 58 25.36 2.22 5.36
C THR A 58 26.04 1.20 4.46
N GLN A 59 27.28 0.86 4.77
CA GLN A 59 28.04 -0.18 4.08
C GLN A 59 27.79 -1.58 4.69
N SER A 60 27.34 -1.62 5.94
CA SER A 60 27.03 -2.86 6.66
C SER A 60 25.70 -3.45 6.18
N ALA A 61 25.75 -4.65 5.59
CA ALA A 61 24.55 -5.38 5.22
C ALA A 61 23.66 -5.68 6.43
N GLN A 62 24.27 -6.03 7.57
CA GLN A 62 23.56 -6.29 8.82
C GLN A 62 22.83 -5.04 9.32
N THR A 63 23.50 -3.88 9.35
CA THR A 63 22.89 -2.60 9.76
C THR A 63 21.70 -2.28 8.87
N ARG A 64 21.86 -2.46 7.54
CA ARG A 64 20.80 -2.24 6.56
C ARG A 64 19.59 -3.14 6.80
N GLU A 65 19.81 -4.43 7.06
CA GLU A 65 18.73 -5.37 7.38
C GLU A 65 18.01 -4.97 8.66
N GLN A 66 18.74 -4.62 9.72
CA GLN A 66 18.13 -4.19 10.99
C GLN A 66 17.30 -2.91 10.81
N LEU A 67 17.79 -1.93 10.04
CA LEU A 67 17.02 -0.73 9.71
C LEU A 67 15.76 -1.08 8.92
N ALA A 68 15.84 -1.93 7.90
CA ALA A 68 14.67 -2.36 7.13
C ALA A 68 13.57 -2.97 8.01
N GLN A 69 13.95 -3.70 9.06
CA GLN A 69 12.99 -4.26 10.01
C GLN A 69 12.24 -3.18 10.81
N LEU A 70 12.77 -1.96 10.90
CA LEU A 70 12.19 -0.84 11.63
C LEU A 70 11.46 0.17 10.71
N LEU A 71 11.81 0.26 9.42
CA LEU A 71 11.27 1.30 8.52
C LEU A 71 9.73 1.33 8.43
N HIS A 72 9.09 0.16 8.47
CA HIS A 72 7.62 0.08 8.46
C HIS A 72 6.95 0.75 9.68
N LYS A 73 7.68 0.88 10.80
CA LYS A 73 7.19 1.49 12.03
C LYS A 73 7.08 3.00 11.95
N PHE A 74 7.68 3.65 10.96
CA PHE A 74 7.47 5.07 10.67
C PHE A 74 6.09 5.36 10.05
N GLY A 75 5.23 4.34 9.92
CA GLY A 75 3.85 4.52 9.51
C GLY A 75 3.71 4.99 8.07
N SER A 76 2.73 5.85 7.81
CA SER A 76 2.46 6.36 6.46
C SER A 76 3.60 7.21 5.90
N ASP A 77 4.43 7.78 6.78
CA ASP A 77 5.50 8.71 6.42
C ASP A 77 6.67 7.98 5.73
N ALA A 78 6.82 6.68 6.00
CA ALA A 78 7.80 5.84 5.31
C ALA A 78 7.43 5.47 3.86
N VAL A 79 6.15 5.55 3.47
CA VAL A 79 5.70 5.03 2.17
C VAL A 79 6.35 5.78 1.01
N LEU A 80 6.37 7.12 1.04
CA LEU A 80 6.94 7.91 -0.05
C LEU A 80 8.46 7.71 -0.19
N PRO A 81 9.28 7.81 0.87
CA PRO A 81 10.71 7.47 0.82
C PRO A 81 10.95 6.07 0.28
N LEU A 82 10.24 5.04 0.77
CA LEU A 82 10.42 3.66 0.30
C LEU A 82 10.06 3.50 -1.19
N ILE A 83 9.00 4.13 -1.67
CA ILE A 83 8.67 4.09 -3.10
C ILE A 83 9.78 4.79 -3.91
N LYS A 84 10.26 5.96 -3.48
CA LYS A 84 11.36 6.68 -4.14
C LYS A 84 12.63 5.83 -4.20
N ILE A 85 12.99 5.19 -3.08
CA ILE A 85 14.13 4.26 -2.98
C ILE A 85 13.99 3.11 -3.97
N SER A 86 12.81 2.48 -4.04
CA SER A 86 12.57 1.34 -4.93
C SER A 86 12.64 1.67 -6.43
N ARG A 87 12.53 2.95 -6.81
CA ARG A 87 12.37 3.38 -8.21
C ARG A 87 13.51 4.24 -8.75
N TYR A 88 14.00 5.22 -8.00
CA TYR A 88 14.90 6.24 -8.55
C TYR A 88 16.37 5.93 -8.35
N PHE A 89 16.71 5.21 -7.31
CA PHE A 89 18.09 4.97 -7.01
C PHE A 89 18.56 3.71 -7.76
N GLN A 90 19.71 3.82 -8.42
CA GLN A 90 20.43 2.68 -9.00
C GLN A 90 21.06 1.86 -7.87
N LEU A 91 20.22 1.22 -7.06
CA LEU A 91 20.64 0.49 -5.86
C LEU A 91 20.87 -0.98 -6.18
N SER A 92 21.62 -1.62 -5.28
CA SER A 92 21.74 -3.06 -5.24
C SER A 92 20.38 -3.72 -5.13
N ASP A 93 20.27 -4.93 -5.66
CA ASP A 93 19.01 -5.69 -5.62
C ASP A 93 18.60 -6.03 -4.19
N ASP A 94 19.57 -6.22 -3.28
CA ASP A 94 19.34 -6.40 -1.85
C ASP A 94 18.58 -5.22 -1.24
N LEU A 95 18.98 -3.98 -1.54
CA LEU A 95 18.35 -2.80 -0.98
C LEU A 95 16.93 -2.63 -1.52
N LYS A 96 16.71 -2.92 -2.81
CA LYS A 96 15.36 -2.96 -3.40
C LYS A 96 14.49 -4.01 -2.71
N ALA A 97 15.03 -5.21 -2.47
CA ALA A 97 14.31 -6.28 -1.79
C ALA A 97 13.91 -5.88 -0.36
N LEU A 98 14.84 -5.33 0.42
CA LEU A 98 14.58 -4.83 1.78
C LEU A 98 13.56 -3.69 1.81
N THR A 99 13.60 -2.80 0.81
CA THR A 99 12.63 -1.72 0.64
C THR A 99 11.22 -2.27 0.40
N VAL A 100 11.09 -3.24 -0.51
CA VAL A 100 9.82 -3.91 -0.78
C VAL A 100 9.32 -4.65 0.45
N GLN A 101 10.19 -5.38 1.14
CA GLN A 101 9.85 -6.07 2.38
C GLN A 101 9.35 -5.10 3.46
N SER A 102 9.97 -3.93 3.57
CA SER A 102 9.55 -2.88 4.52
C SER A 102 8.14 -2.38 4.20
N LEU A 103 7.81 -2.17 2.92
CA LEU A 103 6.45 -1.80 2.49
C LEU A 103 5.43 -2.91 2.78
N GLU A 104 5.79 -4.17 2.56
CA GLU A 104 4.90 -5.33 2.76
C GLU A 104 4.59 -5.61 4.24
N ARG A 105 5.44 -5.15 5.16
CA ARG A 105 5.19 -5.24 6.61
C ARG A 105 4.21 -4.18 7.13
N MET A 106 3.91 -3.16 6.35
CA MET A 106 2.96 -2.12 6.77
C MET A 106 1.54 -2.69 6.80
N THR A 107 0.72 -2.19 7.73
CA THR A 107 -0.70 -2.53 7.71
C THR A 107 -1.35 -2.00 6.44
N PRO A 108 -2.38 -2.68 5.89
CA PRO A 108 -3.08 -2.21 4.70
C PRO A 108 -3.57 -0.76 4.80
N TYR A 109 -4.03 -0.32 5.98
CA TYR A 109 -4.52 1.04 6.20
C TYR A 109 -3.39 2.07 6.20
N THR A 110 -2.29 1.79 6.91
CA THR A 110 -1.09 2.63 6.92
C THR A 110 -0.55 2.82 5.50
N LEU A 111 -0.47 1.73 4.74
CA LEU A 111 -0.01 1.74 3.36
C LEU A 111 -0.95 2.57 2.48
N ALA A 112 -2.27 2.39 2.57
CA ALA A 112 -3.24 3.16 1.79
C ALA A 112 -3.13 4.67 2.04
N ILE A 113 -2.98 5.09 3.30
CA ILE A 113 -2.82 6.51 3.67
C ILE A 113 -1.52 7.08 3.09
N GLY A 114 -0.42 6.35 3.19
CA GLY A 114 0.85 6.80 2.58
C GLY A 114 0.79 6.87 1.05
N LEU A 115 0.09 5.92 0.41
CA LEU A 115 -0.13 5.92 -1.03
C LEU A 115 -1.00 7.08 -1.50
N ASP A 116 -1.97 7.54 -0.71
CA ASP A 116 -2.74 8.77 -1.00
C ASP A 116 -1.83 9.99 -1.15
N ARG A 117 -0.82 10.11 -0.28
CA ARG A 117 0.16 11.20 -0.35
C ARG A 117 1.01 11.09 -1.61
N VAL A 118 1.45 9.87 -1.95
CA VAL A 118 2.24 9.62 -3.17
C VAL A 118 1.46 9.96 -4.44
N LEU A 119 0.14 9.75 -4.45
CA LEU A 119 -0.74 10.14 -5.57
C LEU A 119 -0.80 11.65 -5.81
N ASN A 120 -0.42 12.46 -4.81
CA ASN A 120 -0.35 13.92 -4.93
C ASN A 120 1.03 14.43 -5.38
N GLU A 121 2.03 13.56 -5.52
CA GLU A 121 3.34 13.95 -6.05
C GLU A 121 3.24 14.40 -7.52
N SER A 122 4.08 15.36 -7.92
CA SER A 122 4.13 15.84 -9.31
C SER A 122 4.62 14.77 -10.28
N ASP A 123 5.45 13.85 -9.82
CA ASP A 123 6.03 12.79 -10.63
C ASP A 123 4.97 11.77 -11.08
N HIS A 124 4.82 11.62 -12.39
CA HIS A 124 3.85 10.70 -12.97
C HIS A 124 4.16 9.22 -12.68
N GLN A 125 5.43 8.82 -12.66
CA GLN A 125 5.84 7.45 -12.38
C GLN A 125 5.53 7.09 -10.92
N LEU A 126 5.79 7.98 -9.96
CA LEU A 126 5.38 7.78 -8.57
C LEU A 126 3.88 7.55 -8.43
N ARG A 127 3.08 8.38 -9.10
CA ARG A 127 1.61 8.26 -9.07
C ARG A 127 1.14 6.93 -9.67
N LEU A 128 1.72 6.48 -10.78
CA LEU A 128 1.40 5.18 -11.37
C LEU A 128 1.71 4.03 -10.42
N VAL A 129 2.90 4.04 -9.79
CA VAL A 129 3.28 3.01 -8.81
C VAL A 129 2.34 3.00 -7.62
N ALA A 130 1.96 4.18 -7.13
CA ALA A 130 1.04 4.28 -6.02
C ALA A 130 -0.35 3.71 -6.37
N LEU A 131 -0.84 4.03 -7.57
CA LEU A 131 -2.11 3.55 -8.08
C LEU A 131 -2.10 2.02 -8.27
N GLU A 132 -1.04 1.45 -8.86
CA GLU A 132 -0.88 0.00 -9.02
C GLU A 132 -0.86 -0.73 -7.67
N ARG A 133 -0.17 -0.16 -6.67
CA ARG A 133 -0.14 -0.72 -5.31
C ARG A 133 -1.50 -0.63 -4.63
N LEU A 134 -2.26 0.46 -4.78
CA LEU A 134 -3.64 0.56 -4.27
C LEU A 134 -4.56 -0.46 -4.92
N VAL A 135 -4.45 -0.67 -6.24
CA VAL A 135 -5.23 -1.71 -6.94
C VAL A 135 -4.89 -3.09 -6.41
N ARG A 136 -3.60 -3.38 -6.22
CA ARG A 136 -3.13 -4.65 -5.64
C ARG A 136 -3.72 -4.83 -4.24
N LEU A 137 -3.68 -3.80 -3.41
CA LEU A 137 -4.23 -3.82 -2.06
C LEU A 137 -5.74 -4.14 -2.06
N VAL A 138 -6.51 -3.53 -2.97
CA VAL A 138 -7.94 -3.83 -3.16
C VAL A 138 -8.16 -5.28 -3.61
N ARG A 139 -7.30 -5.82 -4.48
CA ARG A 139 -7.41 -7.21 -4.94
C ARG A 139 -7.11 -8.21 -3.82
N GLU A 140 -6.10 -7.93 -3.01
CA GLU A 140 -5.66 -8.81 -1.92
C GLU A 140 -6.64 -8.77 -0.72
N GLN A 141 -7.20 -7.61 -0.41
CA GLN A 141 -8.08 -7.40 0.74
C GLN A 141 -9.59 -7.43 0.39
N GLY A 142 -9.93 -7.44 -0.90
CA GLY A 142 -11.30 -7.55 -1.39
C GLY A 142 -12.22 -6.38 -0.98
N ASP A 143 -13.48 -6.72 -0.73
CA ASP A 143 -14.54 -5.74 -0.45
C ASP A 143 -14.32 -4.96 0.86
N ALA A 144 -13.63 -5.55 1.84
CA ALA A 144 -13.30 -4.87 3.09
C ALA A 144 -12.49 -3.59 2.83
N MET A 145 -11.48 -3.66 1.97
CA MET A 145 -10.68 -2.49 1.62
C MET A 145 -11.47 -1.50 0.77
N ARG A 146 -12.34 -1.95 -0.14
CA ARG A 146 -13.22 -1.05 -0.94
C ARG A 146 -14.14 -0.19 -0.07
N GLN A 147 -14.62 -0.71 1.05
CA GLN A 147 -15.49 0.04 1.97
C GLN A 147 -14.73 1.08 2.79
N VAL A 148 -13.43 0.86 3.01
CA VAL A 148 -12.60 1.71 3.87
C VAL A 148 -11.83 2.76 3.08
N LEU A 149 -11.38 2.47 1.86
CA LEU A 149 -10.60 3.42 1.04
C LEU A 149 -11.25 4.81 0.83
N PRO A 150 -12.57 4.95 0.61
CA PRO A 150 -13.19 6.27 0.50
C PRO A 150 -13.03 7.14 1.76
N GLN A 151 -12.73 6.52 2.89
CA GLN A 151 -12.50 7.17 4.17
C GLN A 151 -11.02 7.50 4.42
N LEU A 152 -10.11 6.81 3.75
CA LEU A 152 -8.66 6.96 3.92
C LEU A 152 -8.00 7.82 2.84
N LEU A 153 -8.54 7.80 1.62
CA LEU A 153 -8.02 8.56 0.50
C LEU A 153 -8.70 9.93 0.40
N SER A 154 -8.01 10.90 -0.17
CA SER A 154 -8.67 12.16 -0.56
C SER A 154 -9.78 11.90 -1.59
N PRO A 155 -10.87 12.69 -1.62
CA PRO A 155 -11.98 12.47 -2.56
C PRO A 155 -11.53 12.40 -4.03
N LYS A 156 -10.55 13.24 -4.40
CA LYS A 156 -9.93 13.26 -5.73
C LYS A 156 -9.22 11.94 -6.05
N ASN A 157 -8.41 11.44 -5.12
CA ASN A 157 -7.63 10.22 -5.34
C ASN A 157 -8.51 8.96 -5.27
N TRP A 158 -9.58 8.97 -4.46
CA TRP A 158 -10.59 7.92 -4.49
C TRP A 158 -11.27 7.84 -5.86
N GLN A 159 -11.74 8.97 -6.42
CA GLN A 159 -12.36 9.00 -7.75
C GLN A 159 -11.42 8.50 -8.85
N LEU A 160 -10.14 8.87 -8.78
CA LEU A 160 -9.10 8.37 -9.68
C LEU A 160 -8.95 6.85 -9.58
N LEU A 161 -8.83 6.31 -8.35
CA LEU A 161 -8.70 4.88 -8.11
C LEU A 161 -9.94 4.10 -8.56
N ASP A 162 -11.13 4.59 -8.24
CA ASP A 162 -12.40 3.95 -8.59
C ASP A 162 -12.55 3.84 -10.11
N SER A 163 -12.28 4.94 -10.83
CA SER A 163 -12.28 4.96 -12.29
C SER A 163 -11.28 3.95 -12.86
N TYR A 164 -10.07 3.89 -12.29
CA TYR A 164 -9.02 2.97 -12.71
C TYR A 164 -9.37 1.49 -12.41
N LEU A 165 -10.05 1.22 -11.31
CA LEU A 165 -10.55 -0.11 -10.96
C LEU A 165 -11.66 -0.56 -11.92
N LEU A 166 -12.56 0.34 -12.32
CA LEU A 166 -13.64 0.03 -13.28
C LEU A 166 -13.08 -0.31 -14.67
N GLU A 167 -12.05 0.42 -15.12
CA GLU A 167 -11.41 0.16 -16.42
C GLU A 167 -10.62 -1.15 -16.47
N ARG A 168 -9.99 -1.55 -15.35
CA ARG A 168 -9.08 -2.72 -15.29
C ARG A 168 -9.66 -3.97 -14.63
N CYS A 169 -10.81 -3.87 -13.99
CA CYS A 169 -11.55 -4.99 -13.45
C CYS A 169 -13.00 -4.87 -13.95
N PRO A 170 -13.32 -5.36 -15.17
CA PRO A 170 -14.71 -5.45 -15.58
C PRO A 170 -15.42 -6.32 -14.55
N THR A 171 -16.39 -5.73 -13.85
CA THR A 171 -17.32 -6.48 -13.01
C THR A 171 -17.84 -7.67 -13.82
N PRO A 172 -17.84 -8.90 -13.27
CA PRO A 172 -18.53 -9.99 -13.93
C PRO A 172 -19.97 -9.51 -14.14
N GLN A 173 -20.40 -9.45 -15.39
CA GLN A 173 -21.76 -9.09 -15.75
C GLN A 173 -22.71 -10.04 -15.03
N SER A 174 -23.22 -9.61 -13.88
CA SER A 174 -24.39 -10.19 -13.23
C SER A 174 -25.56 -9.93 -14.18
N GLY A 175 -25.84 -10.90 -15.07
CA GLY A 175 -26.91 -10.74 -16.06
C GLY A 175 -26.77 -11.46 -17.40
N ALA A 176 -25.86 -12.42 -17.59
CA ALA A 176 -25.96 -13.35 -18.73
C ALA A 176 -26.64 -14.65 -18.29
N GLN A 177 -27.96 -14.57 -18.07
CA GLN A 177 -28.83 -15.73 -17.93
C GLN A 177 -28.70 -16.57 -19.23
N PRO A 178 -28.34 -17.86 -19.17
CA PRO A 178 -28.26 -18.69 -20.37
C PRO A 178 -29.67 -18.95 -20.90
N ARG A 179 -30.14 -18.11 -21.82
CA ARG A 179 -31.37 -18.29 -22.65
C ARG A 179 -31.24 -19.45 -23.64
N ARG A 180 -30.64 -20.58 -23.26
CA ARG A 180 -30.49 -21.77 -24.12
C ARG A 180 -31.05 -23.07 -23.55
N ALA A 181 -31.66 -23.07 -22.37
CA ALA A 181 -32.27 -24.28 -21.80
C ALA A 181 -33.82 -24.33 -21.87
N GLN A 182 -34.47 -23.49 -22.69
CA GLN A 182 -35.94 -23.47 -22.83
C GLN A 182 -36.46 -23.78 -24.24
N ARG A 183 -35.59 -24.16 -25.19
CA ARG A 183 -36.02 -24.61 -26.54
C ARG A 183 -36.01 -26.12 -26.76
N GLU A 184 -35.51 -26.92 -25.83
CA GLU A 184 -35.49 -28.38 -26.00
C GLU A 184 -36.70 -29.10 -25.39
N ILE A 185 -37.43 -28.48 -24.46
CA ILE A 185 -38.63 -29.08 -23.87
C ILE A 185 -39.84 -28.97 -24.82
N SER A 186 -39.87 -27.97 -25.70
CA SER A 186 -40.93 -27.81 -26.71
C SER A 186 -40.83 -28.87 -27.82
N SER A 187 -39.61 -29.25 -28.20
CA SER A 187 -39.36 -30.17 -29.33
C SER A 187 -39.54 -31.65 -28.97
N GLN A 188 -39.49 -32.01 -27.67
CA GLN A 188 -39.82 -33.37 -27.21
C GLN A 188 -41.32 -33.59 -27.03
N ARG A 189 -42.12 -32.53 -26.83
CA ARG A 189 -43.58 -32.63 -26.67
C ARG A 189 -44.32 -32.79 -28.01
N GLU A 190 -43.76 -32.29 -29.12
CA GLU A 190 -44.33 -32.51 -30.47
C GLU A 190 -44.05 -33.90 -31.03
N ARG A 191 -42.97 -34.58 -30.61
CA ARG A 191 -42.67 -35.94 -31.10
C ARG A 191 -43.49 -37.05 -30.42
N ALA A 192 -44.15 -36.75 -29.29
CA ALA A 192 -45.01 -37.71 -28.59
C ALA A 192 -46.48 -37.68 -29.04
N LEU A 193 -46.87 -36.73 -29.91
CA LEU A 193 -48.25 -36.59 -30.41
C LEU A 193 -48.45 -37.10 -31.85
N ILE A 194 -47.41 -37.64 -32.48
CA ILE A 194 -47.46 -38.18 -33.86
C ILE A 194 -47.34 -39.72 -33.88
N SER A 195 -47.21 -40.39 -32.71
CA SER A 195 -47.14 -41.86 -32.64
C SER A 195 -48.23 -42.51 -31.78
N ALA A 196 -49.39 -41.87 -31.64
CA ALA A 196 -50.60 -42.48 -31.08
C ALA A 196 -51.70 -42.44 -32.15
#